data_AF-A0A653WX07-F1
#
_entry.id   AF-A0A653WX07-F1
#
_cell.length_a   1.000
_cell.length_b   1.000
_cell.length_c   1.000
_cell.angle_alpha   90.00
_cell.angle_beta   90.00
_cell.angle_gamma   90.00
#
_symmetry.space_group_name_H-M   'P 1'
#
loop_
_entity.id
_entity.type
_entity.pdbx_description
1 polymer ?
#
loop_
_entity_poly.entity_id
_entity_poly.type
_entity_poly.pdbx_seq_one_letter_code
_entity_poly.pdbx_strand_id
1 'polypeptide(L)'
;MQWTHEQQPIINSEASKLLIQAFAGTGKTTTLVGYAKHHSSVKLLYLCYNKSVEQAAKGRFPRNVVCKTAHGLAYAVYGSQYAHKQTNNLRLTDIARAMNTQDWELVRDVLTTLNNFMASADMAIGQQHFPRFREQRMLTSAQERFLSKALHLANTIWNRMIDLQDTGLQITHDGYLKLYQLSQPDLSQRFGGILMDEGQDVNPVIANIVRIQRIRKITVGDPHQQIYRFRGAEDALSSSWMADAERHYLTQSFRFGPAIAHVANIILSYKGETRKLQGLGPNTQVKRSLPVDIPHRTFIHRTVVGVIENALSLVPRQPRIFWVGGIDSYSLRDLEDLFLFSRGRNQEVQNRKLLRDYRDYAQYVEIAEVSQDSEMLRSIKIISAYPDLPQRILALRACTLTDELDATVTLTTGHKAKGLEWDFVALYDDFTADPLAPDLDSGKRDDELNLLYVAATRAMKILALNSMVLSIMQRYVDAREPGPLAAQRQ
;
A
#
# COMPACT_ATOMS: atom_id res chain seq x y z
N MET A 1 13.59 -24.16 -17.44
CA MET A 1 13.86 -23.25 -16.31
C MET A 1 14.38 -24.11 -15.18
N GLN A 2 15.58 -23.83 -14.66
CA GLN A 2 16.16 -24.58 -13.56
C GLN A 2 15.73 -23.92 -12.25
N TRP A 3 15.12 -24.69 -11.36
CA TRP A 3 14.67 -24.21 -10.04
C TRP A 3 15.84 -24.21 -9.06
N THR A 4 15.86 -23.27 -8.12
CA THR A 4 16.86 -23.29 -7.04
C THR A 4 16.57 -24.41 -6.04
N HIS A 5 17.57 -24.71 -5.21
CA HIS A 5 17.41 -25.63 -4.08
C HIS A 5 16.36 -25.15 -3.05
N GLU A 6 16.07 -23.83 -2.98
CA GLU A 6 15.01 -23.26 -2.15
C GLU A 6 13.62 -23.39 -2.82
N GLN A 7 13.55 -23.26 -4.15
CA GLN A 7 12.29 -23.33 -4.90
C GLN A 7 11.78 -24.75 -5.09
N GLN A 8 12.66 -25.73 -5.29
CA GLN A 8 12.27 -27.09 -5.62
C GLN A 8 11.42 -27.76 -4.52
N PRO A 9 11.76 -27.67 -3.21
CA PRO A 9 10.93 -28.21 -2.14
C PRO A 9 9.54 -27.57 -2.08
N ILE A 10 9.46 -26.25 -2.31
CA ILE A 10 8.19 -25.51 -2.37
C ILE A 10 7.30 -26.08 -3.48
N ILE A 11 7.86 -26.24 -4.68
CA ILE A 11 7.12 -26.72 -5.85
C ILE A 11 6.59 -28.14 -5.65
N ASN A 12 7.35 -29.00 -4.98
CA ASN A 12 7.02 -30.39 -4.73
C ASN A 12 6.14 -30.62 -3.50
N SER A 13 5.86 -29.58 -2.69
CA SER A 13 5.11 -29.74 -1.44
C SER A 13 3.64 -30.12 -1.69
N GLU A 14 3.17 -31.12 -0.95
CA GLU A 14 1.77 -31.57 -0.91
C GLU A 14 1.03 -31.07 0.35
N ALA A 15 1.67 -30.21 1.15
CA ALA A 15 1.09 -29.74 2.41
C ALA A 15 -0.24 -29.01 2.20
N SER A 16 -1.15 -29.20 3.15
CA SER A 16 -2.44 -28.50 3.18
C SER A 16 -2.27 -27.01 3.42
N LYS A 17 -1.23 -26.61 4.16
CA LYS A 17 -0.82 -25.22 4.37
C LYS A 17 0.67 -25.09 4.09
N LEU A 18 1.01 -24.21 3.15
CA LEU A 18 2.36 -23.92 2.73
C LEU A 18 2.60 -22.42 2.88
N LEU A 19 3.62 -22.04 3.63
CA LEU A 19 3.99 -20.67 3.87
C LEU A 19 5.41 -20.40 3.37
N ILE A 20 5.54 -19.43 2.47
CA ILE A 20 6.80 -19.09 1.80
C ILE A 20 7.17 -17.66 2.19
N GLN A 21 8.19 -17.52 3.03
CA GLN A 21 8.74 -16.21 3.39
C GLN A 21 9.89 -15.87 2.44
N ALA A 22 9.73 -14.80 1.68
CA ALA A 22 10.59 -14.51 0.54
C ALA A 22 11.09 -13.08 0.59
N PHE A 23 12.37 -12.85 0.30
CA PHE A 23 12.90 -11.49 0.18
C PHE A 23 12.62 -10.85 -1.19
N ALA A 24 13.02 -9.59 -1.36
CA ALA A 24 12.86 -8.84 -2.59
C ALA A 24 13.60 -9.50 -3.77
N GLY A 25 12.93 -9.61 -4.92
CA GLY A 25 13.56 -10.13 -6.15
C GLY A 25 13.81 -11.63 -6.19
N THR A 26 13.29 -12.40 -5.23
CA THR A 26 13.57 -13.85 -5.08
C THR A 26 12.70 -14.78 -5.93
N GLY A 27 11.82 -14.21 -6.75
CA GLY A 27 10.99 -14.98 -7.68
C GLY A 27 9.69 -15.56 -7.11
N LYS A 28 9.10 -14.96 -6.06
CA LYS A 28 7.81 -15.35 -5.45
C LYS A 28 6.76 -15.88 -6.45
N THR A 29 6.32 -15.03 -7.38
CA THR A 29 5.30 -15.38 -8.38
C THR A 29 5.79 -16.46 -9.33
N THR A 30 7.09 -16.49 -9.67
CA THR A 30 7.69 -17.54 -10.52
C THR A 30 7.65 -18.90 -9.81
N THR A 31 7.92 -18.94 -8.50
CA THR A 31 7.79 -20.13 -7.67
C THR A 31 6.33 -20.62 -7.62
N LEU A 32 5.34 -19.72 -7.46
CA LEU A 32 3.92 -20.09 -7.52
C LEU A 32 3.51 -20.64 -8.89
N VAL A 33 4.04 -20.08 -9.99
CA VAL A 33 3.83 -20.63 -11.34
C VAL A 33 4.43 -22.04 -11.45
N GLY A 34 5.63 -22.25 -10.89
CA GLY A 34 6.27 -23.57 -10.81
C GLY A 34 5.41 -24.58 -10.05
N TYR A 35 4.92 -24.20 -8.86
CA TYR A 35 3.98 -24.99 -8.06
C TYR A 35 2.74 -25.36 -8.87
N ALA A 36 2.08 -24.37 -9.48
CA ALA A 36 0.85 -24.62 -10.24
C ALA A 36 1.06 -25.56 -11.45
N LYS A 37 2.24 -25.53 -12.08
CA LYS A 37 2.60 -26.43 -13.18
C LYS A 37 2.85 -27.86 -12.70
N HIS A 38 3.51 -28.01 -11.55
CA HIS A 38 3.72 -29.33 -10.94
C HIS A 38 2.39 -29.97 -10.53
N HIS A 39 1.52 -29.19 -9.89
CA HIS A 39 0.19 -29.60 -9.42
C HIS A 39 -0.91 -29.44 -10.50
N SER A 40 -0.61 -29.82 -11.75
CA SER A 40 -1.46 -29.54 -12.92
C SER A 40 -2.85 -30.19 -12.90
N SER A 41 -3.02 -31.28 -12.13
CA SER A 41 -4.31 -31.95 -11.93
C SER A 41 -5.26 -31.20 -10.98
N VAL A 42 -4.75 -30.26 -10.19
CA VAL A 42 -5.52 -29.49 -9.21
C VAL A 42 -5.96 -28.16 -9.82
N LYS A 43 -7.25 -27.84 -9.72
CA LYS A 43 -7.76 -26.50 -10.04
C LYS A 43 -7.40 -25.53 -8.92
N LEU A 44 -6.64 -24.49 -9.24
CA LEU A 44 -6.12 -23.53 -8.26
C LEU A 44 -6.73 -22.14 -8.49
N LEU A 45 -6.89 -21.40 -7.40
CA LEU A 45 -7.27 -19.99 -7.41
C LEU A 45 -6.05 -19.15 -7.04
N TYR A 46 -5.59 -18.28 -7.94
CA TYR A 46 -4.56 -17.29 -7.64
C TYR A 46 -5.23 -15.97 -7.25
N LEU A 47 -5.04 -15.57 -6.00
CA LEU A 47 -5.48 -14.29 -5.45
C LEU A 47 -4.38 -13.25 -5.57
N CYS A 48 -4.62 -12.25 -6.39
CA CYS A 48 -3.71 -11.13 -6.61
C CYS A 48 -4.21 -9.84 -5.97
N TYR A 49 -3.26 -8.96 -5.64
CA TYR A 49 -3.52 -7.71 -4.92
C TYR A 49 -4.30 -6.69 -5.75
N ASN A 50 -4.06 -6.58 -7.06
CA ASN A 50 -4.70 -5.59 -7.92
C ASN A 50 -4.95 -6.10 -9.35
N LYS A 51 -5.70 -5.31 -10.12
CA LYS A 51 -6.14 -5.70 -11.47
C LYS A 51 -4.99 -5.80 -12.47
N SER A 52 -3.95 -4.98 -12.37
CA SER A 52 -2.80 -5.06 -13.28
C SER A 52 -2.02 -6.35 -13.08
N VAL A 53 -1.81 -6.77 -11.83
CA VAL A 53 -1.22 -8.07 -11.49
C VAL A 53 -2.12 -9.22 -11.97
N GLU A 54 -3.44 -9.11 -11.87
CA GLU A 54 -4.36 -10.11 -12.42
C GLU A 54 -4.14 -10.33 -13.92
N GLN A 55 -4.05 -9.24 -14.71
CA GLN A 55 -3.87 -9.35 -16.16
C GLN A 55 -2.50 -9.93 -16.52
N ALA A 56 -1.44 -9.49 -15.83
CA ALA A 56 -0.10 -10.05 -16.02
C ALA A 56 -0.03 -11.55 -15.65
N ALA A 57 -0.75 -11.96 -14.59
CA ALA A 57 -0.78 -13.34 -14.13
C ALA A 57 -1.45 -14.29 -15.14
N LYS A 58 -2.50 -13.86 -15.84
CA LYS A 58 -3.20 -14.68 -16.86
C LYS A 58 -2.29 -15.19 -17.98
N GLY A 59 -1.24 -14.43 -18.32
CA GLY A 59 -0.26 -14.86 -19.33
C GLY A 59 0.83 -15.80 -18.79
N ARG A 60 1.03 -15.84 -17.46
CA ARG A 60 2.14 -16.57 -16.82
C ARG A 60 1.71 -17.90 -16.20
N PHE A 61 0.53 -17.95 -15.60
CA PHE A 61 0.03 -19.14 -14.92
C PHE A 61 -0.54 -20.17 -15.91
N PRO A 62 -0.43 -21.49 -15.59
CA PRO A 62 -1.02 -22.55 -16.41
C PRO A 62 -2.56 -22.55 -16.36
N ARG A 63 -3.18 -23.27 -17.31
CA ARG A 63 -4.65 -23.29 -17.52
C ARG A 63 -5.45 -23.83 -16.33
N ASN A 64 -4.85 -24.59 -15.42
CA ASN A 64 -5.50 -25.06 -14.19
C ASN A 64 -5.66 -23.97 -13.13
N VAL A 65 -5.16 -22.76 -13.37
CA VAL A 65 -5.20 -21.65 -12.42
C VAL A 65 -6.19 -20.58 -12.89
N VAL A 66 -7.09 -20.17 -12.00
CA VAL A 66 -7.95 -19.00 -12.18
C VAL A 66 -7.31 -17.82 -11.46
N CYS A 67 -6.90 -16.79 -12.19
CA CYS A 67 -6.34 -15.55 -11.63
C CYS A 67 -7.44 -14.51 -11.40
N LYS A 68 -7.62 -14.07 -10.15
CA LYS A 68 -8.62 -13.05 -9.76
C LYS A 68 -8.10 -12.18 -8.61
N THR A 69 -8.59 -10.95 -8.53
CA THR A 69 -8.54 -10.19 -7.26
C THR A 69 -9.67 -10.64 -6.33
N ALA A 70 -9.53 -10.40 -5.03
CA ALA A 70 -10.60 -10.68 -4.06
C ALA A 70 -11.88 -9.89 -4.38
N HIS A 71 -11.76 -8.60 -4.71
CA HIS A 71 -12.87 -7.79 -5.20
C HIS A 71 -13.48 -8.35 -6.50
N GLY A 72 -12.67 -8.93 -7.39
CA GLY A 72 -13.16 -9.55 -8.62
C GLY A 72 -13.98 -10.82 -8.38
N LEU A 73 -13.69 -11.59 -7.33
CA LEU A 73 -14.54 -12.70 -6.89
C LEU A 73 -15.84 -12.19 -6.29
N ALA A 74 -15.76 -11.21 -5.39
CA ALA A 74 -16.93 -10.62 -4.74
C ALA A 74 -17.84 -9.90 -5.75
N TYR A 75 -17.28 -9.26 -6.78
CA TYR A 75 -18.05 -8.58 -7.81
C TYR A 75 -18.93 -9.54 -8.62
N ALA A 76 -18.42 -10.73 -8.90
CA ALA A 76 -19.16 -11.75 -9.65
C ALA A 76 -20.40 -12.26 -8.90
N VAL A 77 -20.43 -12.15 -7.57
CA VAL A 77 -21.55 -12.60 -6.74
C VAL A 77 -22.45 -11.43 -6.33
N TYR A 78 -21.88 -10.37 -5.77
CA TYR A 78 -22.61 -9.23 -5.22
C TYR A 78 -22.43 -7.96 -6.05
N GLY A 79 -21.19 -7.61 -6.42
CA GLY A 79 -20.90 -6.29 -6.98
C GLY A 79 -21.69 -5.94 -8.25
N SER A 80 -21.95 -6.89 -9.15
CA SER A 80 -22.76 -6.66 -10.36
C SER A 80 -24.19 -6.16 -10.07
N GLN A 81 -24.76 -6.54 -8.94
CA GLN A 81 -26.11 -6.12 -8.52
C GLN A 81 -26.18 -4.64 -8.12
N TYR A 82 -25.04 -4.05 -7.75
CA TYR A 82 -24.94 -2.65 -7.30
C TYR A 82 -24.40 -1.70 -8.38
N ALA A 83 -24.31 -2.14 -9.64
CA ALA A 83 -23.69 -1.36 -10.72
C ALA A 83 -24.27 0.07 -10.87
N HIS A 84 -25.56 0.27 -10.54
CA HIS A 84 -26.24 1.57 -10.58
C HIS A 84 -25.85 2.52 -9.44
N LYS A 85 -25.28 2.02 -8.34
CA LYS A 85 -24.97 2.79 -7.12
C LYS A 85 -23.56 2.55 -6.57
N GLN A 86 -22.61 2.22 -7.44
CA GLN A 86 -21.21 2.06 -7.06
C GLN A 86 -20.46 3.39 -6.95
N THR A 87 -19.55 3.45 -5.99
CA THR A 87 -18.57 4.53 -5.85
C THR A 87 -17.20 3.97 -5.51
N ASN A 88 -16.15 4.71 -5.83
CA ASN A 88 -14.79 4.32 -5.46
C ASN A 88 -14.56 4.47 -3.96
N ASN A 89 -15.00 5.59 -3.37
CA ASN A 89 -14.77 5.96 -1.97
C ASN A 89 -16.01 6.63 -1.37
N LEU A 90 -16.22 6.43 -0.06
CA LEU A 90 -17.19 7.20 0.72
C LEU A 90 -16.60 8.57 1.08
N ARG A 91 -17.36 9.65 0.93
CA ARG A 91 -16.94 11.01 1.29
C ARG A 91 -17.57 11.42 2.62
N LEU A 92 -16.85 12.25 3.39
CA LEU A 92 -17.39 12.86 4.61
C LEU A 92 -18.73 13.57 4.34
N THR A 93 -18.85 14.27 3.22
CA THR A 93 -20.06 15.03 2.86
C THR A 93 -21.25 14.14 2.47
N ASP A 94 -21.00 12.93 1.95
CA ASP A 94 -22.06 11.95 1.68
C ASP A 94 -22.60 11.38 3.00
N ILE A 95 -21.70 11.06 3.93
CA ILE A 95 -22.04 10.54 5.26
C ILE A 95 -22.77 11.61 6.11
N ALA A 96 -22.28 12.86 6.11
CA ALA A 96 -22.92 13.99 6.79
C ALA A 96 -24.36 14.21 6.31
N ARG A 97 -24.58 14.19 4.99
CA ARG A 97 -25.93 14.30 4.41
C ARG A 97 -26.81 13.12 4.78
N ALA A 98 -26.27 11.90 4.73
CA ALA A 98 -27.02 10.70 5.09
C ALA A 98 -27.39 10.65 6.59
N MET A 99 -26.59 11.27 7.45
CA MET A 99 -26.82 11.42 8.90
C MET A 99 -27.61 12.67 9.28
N ASN A 100 -27.82 13.59 8.32
CA ASN A 100 -28.41 14.91 8.55
C ASN A 100 -27.75 15.67 9.73
N THR A 101 -26.42 15.76 9.72
CA THR A 101 -25.64 16.43 10.78
C THR A 101 -24.49 17.27 10.20
N GLN A 102 -24.07 18.28 10.96
CA GLN A 102 -22.85 19.07 10.72
C GLN A 102 -21.74 18.75 11.73
N ASP A 103 -21.94 17.74 12.58
CA ASP A 103 -20.92 17.22 13.48
C ASP A 103 -19.88 16.43 12.68
N TRP A 104 -18.88 17.14 12.14
CA TRP A 104 -17.84 16.58 11.27
C TRP A 104 -16.94 15.58 11.99
N GLU A 105 -16.76 15.73 13.31
CA GLU A 105 -16.05 14.76 14.12
C GLU A 105 -16.81 13.42 14.15
N LEU A 106 -18.10 13.44 14.47
CA LEU A 106 -18.94 12.26 14.47
C LEU A 106 -19.02 11.62 13.07
N VAL A 107 -19.17 12.44 12.02
CA VAL A 107 -19.20 11.98 10.62
C VAL A 107 -17.91 11.24 10.26
N ARG A 108 -16.75 11.80 10.62
CA ARG A 108 -15.45 11.15 10.41
C ARG A 108 -15.36 9.85 11.18
N ASP A 109 -15.79 9.83 12.43
CA ASP A 109 -15.70 8.62 13.26
C ASP A 109 -16.61 7.51 12.73
N VAL A 110 -17.83 7.83 12.26
CA VAL A 110 -18.74 6.89 11.59
C VAL A 110 -18.15 6.37 10.28
N LEU A 111 -17.61 7.25 9.43
CA LEU A 111 -16.95 6.85 8.18
C LEU A 111 -15.77 5.91 8.45
N THR A 112 -14.93 6.26 9.43
CA THR A 112 -13.78 5.44 9.84
C THR A 112 -14.24 4.09 10.38
N THR A 113 -15.31 4.05 11.15
CA THR A 113 -15.92 2.81 11.66
C THR A 113 -16.38 1.89 10.54
N LEU A 114 -17.05 2.45 9.52
CA LEU A 114 -17.48 1.69 8.35
C LEU A 114 -16.30 1.12 7.58
N ASN A 115 -15.26 1.93 7.32
CA ASN A 115 -14.06 1.48 6.63
C ASN A 115 -13.34 0.37 7.42
N ASN A 116 -13.21 0.54 8.74
CA ASN A 116 -12.62 -0.47 9.62
C ASN A 116 -13.43 -1.78 9.61
N PHE A 117 -14.77 -1.71 9.61
CA PHE A 117 -15.62 -2.89 9.51
C PHE A 117 -15.53 -3.59 8.16
N MET A 118 -15.53 -2.84 7.04
CA MET A 118 -15.39 -3.41 5.71
C MET A 118 -14.03 -4.08 5.50
N ALA A 119 -13.00 -3.60 6.19
CA ALA A 119 -11.66 -4.20 6.20
C ALA A 119 -11.53 -5.37 7.21
N SER A 120 -12.37 -5.45 8.24
CA SER A 120 -12.20 -6.47 9.29
C SER A 120 -12.72 -7.85 8.87
N ALA A 121 -12.33 -8.86 9.65
CA ALA A 121 -12.87 -10.22 9.61
C ALA A 121 -14.21 -10.36 10.36
N ASP A 122 -14.69 -9.30 11.02
CA ASP A 122 -15.80 -9.36 11.96
C ASP A 122 -17.16 -9.47 11.27
N MET A 123 -18.12 -10.17 11.87
CA MET A 123 -19.44 -10.39 11.27
C MET A 123 -20.42 -9.23 11.50
N ALA A 124 -20.10 -8.30 12.39
CA ALA A 124 -20.94 -7.14 12.72
C ALA A 124 -20.10 -5.93 13.15
N ILE A 125 -20.68 -4.73 13.03
CA ILE A 125 -20.07 -3.49 13.49
C ILE A 125 -20.08 -3.45 15.04
N GLY A 126 -18.90 -3.54 15.66
CA GLY A 126 -18.68 -3.36 17.09
C GLY A 126 -17.65 -2.28 17.47
N GLN A 127 -17.40 -2.12 18.78
CA GLN A 127 -16.47 -1.13 19.37
C GLN A 127 -15.06 -1.18 18.77
N GLN A 128 -14.58 -2.37 18.41
CA GLN A 128 -13.26 -2.57 17.83
C GLN A 128 -13.05 -1.87 16.47
N HIS A 129 -14.14 -1.43 15.82
CA HIS A 129 -14.07 -0.64 14.59
C HIS A 129 -14.11 0.86 14.85
N PHE A 130 -14.59 1.29 16.02
CA PHE A 130 -14.71 2.70 16.36
C PHE A 130 -13.31 3.29 16.63
N PRO A 131 -12.93 4.44 16.03
CA PRO A 131 -11.58 4.97 16.19
C PRO A 131 -11.30 5.49 17.60
N ARG A 132 -12.30 6.02 18.31
CA ARG A 132 -12.14 6.39 19.73
C ARG A 132 -12.35 5.16 20.60
N PHE A 133 -11.71 5.14 21.76
CA PHE A 133 -11.98 4.14 22.80
C PHE A 133 -11.72 2.67 22.41
N ARG A 134 -11.09 2.43 21.26
CA ARG A 134 -10.82 1.09 20.72
C ARG A 134 -10.06 0.19 21.70
N GLU A 135 -9.10 0.77 22.42
CA GLU A 135 -8.22 0.09 23.37
C GLU A 135 -8.67 0.28 24.84
N GLN A 136 -9.74 1.06 25.06
CA GLN A 136 -10.21 1.36 26.41
C GLN A 136 -11.14 0.25 26.91
N ARG A 137 -10.72 -0.42 27.99
CA ARG A 137 -11.50 -1.49 28.63
C ARG A 137 -12.68 -0.98 29.46
N MET A 138 -12.58 0.24 30.00
CA MET A 138 -13.62 0.86 30.82
C MET A 138 -13.96 2.23 30.25
N LEU A 139 -15.25 2.46 30.05
CA LEU A 139 -15.79 3.72 29.54
C LEU A 139 -16.68 4.35 30.60
N THR A 140 -16.72 5.67 30.62
CA THR A 140 -17.71 6.42 31.38
C THR A 140 -19.09 6.27 30.73
N SER A 141 -20.18 6.45 31.49
CA SER A 141 -21.54 6.38 30.94
C SER A 141 -21.82 7.42 29.84
N ALA A 142 -21.04 8.51 29.78
CA ALA A 142 -21.10 9.47 28.67
C ALA A 142 -20.45 8.90 27.40
N GLN A 143 -19.28 8.28 27.53
CA GLN A 143 -18.57 7.63 26.41
C GLN A 143 -19.34 6.43 25.86
N GLU A 144 -19.96 5.62 26.72
CA GLU A 144 -20.81 4.50 26.29
C GLU A 144 -22.01 4.96 25.47
N ARG A 145 -22.70 6.02 25.92
CA ARG A 145 -23.82 6.63 25.18
C ARG A 145 -23.36 7.16 23.82
N PHE A 146 -22.21 7.82 23.77
CA PHE A 146 -21.64 8.33 22.52
C PHE A 146 -21.26 7.19 21.55
N LEU A 147 -20.56 6.17 22.05
CA LEU A 147 -20.19 4.98 21.28
C LEU A 147 -21.45 4.29 20.72
N SER A 148 -22.46 4.06 21.56
CA SER A 148 -23.73 3.45 21.15
C SER A 148 -24.42 4.25 20.04
N LYS A 149 -24.49 5.58 20.18
CA LYS A 149 -25.00 6.48 19.14
C LYS A 149 -24.22 6.35 17.83
N ALA A 150 -22.88 6.37 17.89
CA ALA A 150 -22.04 6.29 16.70
C ALA A 150 -22.14 4.92 16.00
N LEU A 151 -22.15 3.82 16.76
CA LEU A 151 -22.32 2.48 16.20
C LEU A 151 -23.72 2.28 15.60
N HIS A 152 -24.77 2.84 16.23
CA HIS A 152 -26.11 2.84 15.66
C HIS A 152 -26.16 3.56 14.31
N LEU A 153 -25.56 4.76 14.23
CA LEU A 153 -25.47 5.51 12.97
C LEU A 153 -24.67 4.75 11.92
N ALA A 154 -23.52 4.16 12.28
CA ALA A 154 -22.73 3.33 11.37
C ALA A 154 -23.55 2.14 10.82
N ASN A 155 -24.32 1.44 11.66
CA ASN A 155 -25.20 0.36 11.21
C ASN A 155 -26.30 0.86 10.28
N THR A 156 -26.94 2.00 10.59
CA THR A 156 -27.95 2.61 9.72
C THR A 156 -27.38 2.95 8.34
N ILE A 157 -26.19 3.55 8.31
CA ILE A 157 -25.50 3.89 7.06
C ILE A 157 -25.12 2.62 6.29
N TRP A 158 -24.55 1.61 6.96
CA TRP A 158 -24.23 0.31 6.36
C TRP A 158 -25.46 -0.34 5.72
N ASN A 159 -26.58 -0.41 6.43
CA ASN A 159 -27.82 -1.00 5.93
C ASN A 159 -28.33 -0.27 4.68
N ARG A 160 -28.24 1.06 4.66
CA ARG A 160 -28.57 1.86 3.47
C ARG A 160 -27.59 1.66 2.31
N MET A 161 -26.31 1.46 2.59
CA MET A 161 -25.31 1.16 1.55
C MET A 161 -25.63 -0.16 0.84
N ILE A 162 -25.99 -1.19 1.61
CA ILE A 162 -26.25 -2.54 1.08
C ILE A 162 -27.69 -2.73 0.58
N ASP A 163 -28.60 -1.81 0.86
CA ASP A 163 -29.93 -1.81 0.24
C ASP A 163 -29.82 -1.47 -1.25
N LEU A 164 -30.27 -2.38 -2.12
CA LEU A 164 -30.28 -2.19 -3.57
C LEU A 164 -31.21 -1.07 -4.02
N GLN A 165 -32.24 -0.76 -3.23
CA GLN A 165 -33.28 0.23 -3.54
C GLN A 165 -32.93 1.64 -3.04
N ASP A 166 -31.97 1.79 -2.11
CA ASP A 166 -31.54 3.11 -1.65
C ASP A 166 -30.74 3.81 -2.78
N THR A 167 -31.25 4.95 -3.25
CA THR A 167 -30.62 5.77 -4.30
C THR A 167 -29.80 6.94 -3.73
N GLY A 168 -29.89 7.18 -2.42
CA GLY A 168 -29.24 8.29 -1.74
C GLY A 168 -27.81 7.99 -1.28
N LEU A 169 -27.47 6.72 -1.09
CA LEU A 169 -26.16 6.30 -0.60
C LEU A 169 -25.54 5.20 -1.46
N GLN A 170 -24.30 5.42 -1.88
CA GLN A 170 -23.56 4.51 -2.76
C GLN A 170 -22.80 3.44 -1.97
N ILE A 171 -22.56 2.28 -2.60
CA ILE A 171 -21.71 1.22 -2.05
C ILE A 171 -20.30 1.30 -2.65
N THR A 172 -19.29 1.03 -1.83
CA THR A 172 -17.90 0.94 -2.29
C THR A 172 -17.53 -0.45 -2.78
N HIS A 173 -16.36 -0.55 -3.41
CA HIS A 173 -15.77 -1.86 -3.73
C HIS A 173 -15.54 -2.72 -2.48
N ASP A 174 -15.15 -2.10 -1.38
CA ASP A 174 -14.98 -2.80 -0.10
C ASP A 174 -16.31 -3.21 0.53
N GLY A 175 -17.40 -2.47 0.27
CA GLY A 175 -18.74 -2.82 0.75
C GLY A 175 -19.24 -4.15 0.20
N TYR A 176 -19.20 -4.35 -1.12
CA TYR A 176 -19.61 -5.65 -1.68
C TYR A 176 -18.59 -6.77 -1.40
N LEU A 177 -17.30 -6.45 -1.21
CA LEU A 177 -16.30 -7.42 -0.73
C LEU A 177 -16.66 -7.89 0.68
N LYS A 178 -17.07 -6.97 1.55
CA LYS A 178 -17.55 -7.29 2.89
C LYS A 178 -18.81 -8.16 2.84
N LEU A 179 -19.79 -7.85 1.99
CA LEU A 179 -20.95 -8.73 1.78
C LEU A 179 -20.55 -10.15 1.36
N TYR A 180 -19.58 -10.26 0.44
CA TYR A 180 -19.04 -11.55 0.05
C TYR A 180 -18.35 -12.29 1.19
N GLN A 181 -17.60 -11.60 2.06
CA GLN A 181 -17.03 -12.22 3.26
C GLN A 181 -18.12 -12.67 4.24
N LEU A 182 -19.14 -11.83 4.46
CA LEU A 182 -20.26 -12.12 5.35
C LEU A 182 -21.09 -13.32 4.89
N SER A 183 -21.11 -13.61 3.57
CA SER A 183 -21.78 -14.80 3.03
C SER A 183 -21.04 -16.12 3.31
N GLN A 184 -19.85 -16.07 3.93
CA GLN A 184 -19.00 -17.22 4.25
C GLN A 184 -18.83 -18.18 3.06
N PRO A 185 -18.22 -17.73 1.95
CA PRO A 185 -18.22 -18.46 0.69
C PRO A 185 -17.44 -19.76 0.80
N ASP A 186 -17.98 -20.84 0.24
CA ASP A 186 -17.26 -22.11 0.08
C ASP A 186 -16.67 -22.22 -1.33
N LEU A 187 -15.35 -22.10 -1.41
CA LEU A 187 -14.59 -22.21 -2.66
C LEU A 187 -14.20 -23.65 -3.01
N SER A 188 -14.41 -24.61 -2.10
CA SER A 188 -13.97 -26.00 -2.26
C SER A 188 -14.68 -26.74 -3.40
N GLN A 189 -15.89 -26.30 -3.76
CA GLN A 189 -16.65 -26.86 -4.89
C GLN A 189 -15.97 -26.60 -6.24
N ARG A 190 -15.08 -25.59 -6.33
CA ARG A 190 -14.48 -25.13 -7.59
C ARG A 190 -12.98 -25.28 -7.64
N PHE A 191 -12.31 -25.21 -6.49
CA PHE A 191 -10.86 -25.16 -6.38
C PHE A 191 -10.37 -26.20 -5.38
N GLY A 192 -9.23 -26.80 -5.64
CA GLY A 192 -8.51 -27.66 -4.69
C GLY A 192 -7.42 -26.92 -3.90
N GLY A 193 -7.11 -25.66 -4.26
CA GLY A 193 -6.16 -24.84 -3.52
C GLY A 193 -6.20 -23.35 -3.89
N ILE A 194 -5.68 -22.52 -2.98
CA ILE A 194 -5.55 -21.08 -3.13
C ILE A 194 -4.06 -20.72 -3.07
N LEU A 195 -3.61 -19.95 -4.06
CA LEU A 195 -2.32 -19.31 -4.12
C LEU A 195 -2.50 -17.83 -3.76
N MET A 196 -2.00 -17.42 -2.60
CA MET A 196 -2.04 -16.03 -2.12
C MET A 196 -0.66 -15.40 -2.25
N ASP A 197 -0.56 -14.39 -3.11
CA ASP A 197 0.65 -13.57 -3.27
C ASP A 197 0.59 -12.32 -2.38
N GLU A 198 1.74 -11.76 -2.04
CA GLU A 198 1.87 -10.58 -1.17
C GLU A 198 1.13 -10.73 0.17
N GLY A 199 1.26 -11.91 0.80
CA GLY A 199 0.57 -12.29 2.04
C GLY A 199 0.74 -11.33 3.22
N GLN A 200 1.78 -10.49 3.21
CA GLN A 200 2.05 -9.51 4.25
C GLN A 200 1.16 -8.24 4.21
N ASP A 201 0.52 -7.94 3.07
CA ASP A 201 -0.29 -6.74 2.87
C ASP A 201 -1.78 -7.08 2.59
N VAL A 202 -2.24 -8.20 3.15
CA VAL A 202 -3.61 -8.69 2.92
C VAL A 202 -4.56 -8.06 3.93
N ASN A 203 -5.66 -7.48 3.44
CA ASN A 203 -6.70 -6.93 4.31
C ASN A 203 -7.39 -8.07 5.12
N PRO A 204 -7.65 -7.96 6.44
CA PRO A 204 -8.27 -9.01 7.25
C PRO A 204 -9.54 -9.63 6.65
N VAL A 205 -10.37 -8.85 5.95
CA VAL A 205 -11.56 -9.35 5.22
C VAL A 205 -11.18 -10.40 4.17
N ILE A 206 -10.09 -10.20 3.43
CA ILE A 206 -9.56 -11.13 2.43
C ILE A 206 -8.88 -12.32 3.13
N ALA A 207 -8.09 -12.05 4.17
CA ALA A 207 -7.45 -13.10 4.96
C ALA A 207 -8.50 -14.06 5.56
N ASN A 208 -9.63 -13.54 6.04
CA ASN A 208 -10.77 -14.33 6.52
C ASN A 208 -11.36 -15.20 5.41
N ILE A 209 -11.61 -14.63 4.22
CA ILE A 209 -12.11 -15.40 3.06
C ILE A 209 -11.17 -16.57 2.76
N VAL A 210 -9.84 -16.40 2.81
CA VAL A 210 -8.89 -17.49 2.57
C VAL A 210 -8.88 -18.49 3.74
N ARG A 211 -8.86 -17.98 4.98
CA ARG A 211 -8.74 -18.77 6.21
C ARG A 211 -9.86 -19.80 6.35
N ILE A 212 -11.11 -19.41 6.07
CA ILE A 212 -12.29 -20.27 6.27
C ILE A 212 -12.37 -21.44 5.28
N GLN A 213 -11.57 -21.41 4.20
CA GLN A 213 -11.63 -22.45 3.16
C GLN A 213 -11.02 -23.77 3.66
N ARG A 214 -11.58 -24.90 3.21
CA ARG A 214 -11.09 -26.25 3.56
C ARG A 214 -10.19 -26.88 2.50
N ILE A 215 -9.59 -26.06 1.66
CA ILE A 215 -8.70 -26.45 0.55
C ILE A 215 -7.26 -26.06 0.84
N ARG A 216 -6.32 -26.49 -0.02
CA ARG A 216 -4.89 -26.17 0.16
C ARG A 216 -4.68 -24.65 0.20
N LYS A 217 -3.82 -24.17 1.08
CA LYS A 217 -3.50 -22.74 1.25
C LYS A 217 -2.00 -22.55 1.06
N ILE A 218 -1.63 -21.88 -0.03
CA ILE A 218 -0.25 -21.58 -0.36
C ILE A 218 -0.09 -20.06 -0.29
N THR A 219 0.62 -19.58 0.72
CA THR A 219 0.83 -18.15 0.95
C THR A 219 2.29 -17.81 0.74
N VAL A 220 2.56 -16.81 -0.11
CA VAL A 220 3.91 -16.26 -0.29
C VAL A 220 3.90 -14.76 -0.01
N GLY A 221 4.97 -14.26 0.59
CA GLY A 221 5.12 -12.83 0.85
C GLY A 221 6.50 -12.47 1.37
N ASP A 222 6.78 -11.16 1.41
CA ASP A 222 7.98 -10.63 2.04
C ASP A 222 7.58 -9.88 3.31
N PRO A 223 7.87 -10.41 4.53
CA PRO A 223 7.47 -9.77 5.78
C PRO A 223 8.06 -8.35 5.93
N HIS A 224 9.16 -8.05 5.23
CA HIS A 224 9.82 -6.75 5.25
C HIS A 224 9.30 -5.79 4.17
N GLN A 225 8.33 -6.21 3.34
CA GLN A 225 7.62 -5.34 2.39
C GLN A 225 6.15 -5.11 2.79
N GLN A 226 5.84 -5.18 4.09
CA GLN A 226 4.54 -4.74 4.61
C GLN A 226 4.55 -3.22 4.72
N ILE A 227 3.85 -2.53 3.81
CA ILE A 227 3.82 -1.05 3.78
C ILE A 227 2.38 -0.49 3.75
N TYR A 228 1.36 -1.35 3.85
CA TYR A 228 -0.04 -0.93 3.90
C TYR A 228 -0.71 -1.16 5.27
N ARG A 229 0.09 -1.28 6.35
CA ARG A 229 -0.42 -1.43 7.72
C ARG A 229 -1.35 -0.29 8.14
N PHE A 230 -1.06 0.94 7.71
CA PHE A 230 -1.92 2.11 7.94
C PHE A 230 -3.33 1.99 7.31
N ARG A 231 -3.53 1.07 6.37
CA ARG A 231 -4.84 0.73 5.78
C ARG A 231 -5.50 -0.48 6.46
N GLY A 232 -4.97 -0.94 7.59
CA GLY A 232 -5.47 -2.09 8.33
C GLY A 232 -5.03 -3.45 7.76
N ALA A 233 -4.00 -3.50 6.90
CA ALA A 233 -3.50 -4.77 6.37
C ALA A 233 -2.95 -5.67 7.49
N GLU A 234 -3.30 -6.96 7.43
CA GLU A 234 -2.83 -8.04 8.30
C GLU A 234 -1.66 -8.77 7.64
N ASP A 235 -0.65 -9.14 8.44
CA ASP A 235 0.42 -10.01 7.96
C ASP A 235 -0.01 -11.47 8.05
N ALA A 236 -0.48 -12.03 6.94
CA ALA A 236 -0.85 -13.45 6.88
C ALA A 236 0.35 -14.38 7.14
N LEU A 237 1.59 -13.90 6.97
CA LEU A 237 2.81 -14.70 7.17
C LEU A 237 3.09 -14.99 8.65
N SER A 238 2.63 -14.13 9.55
CA SER A 238 2.74 -14.29 11.01
C SER A 238 1.42 -14.67 11.69
N SER A 239 0.36 -14.86 10.91
CA SER A 239 -0.98 -15.20 11.42
C SER A 239 -1.04 -16.58 12.09
N SER A 240 -1.87 -16.68 13.14
CA SER A 240 -2.05 -17.91 13.91
C SER A 240 -2.64 -19.07 13.09
N TRP A 241 -3.42 -18.77 12.05
CA TRP A 241 -4.04 -19.80 11.20
C TRP A 241 -3.07 -20.46 10.22
N MET A 242 -1.86 -19.91 10.07
CA MET A 242 -0.72 -20.49 9.34
C MET A 242 0.40 -20.97 10.28
N ALA A 243 0.16 -21.06 11.59
CA ALA A 243 1.18 -21.48 12.55
C ALA A 243 1.73 -22.89 12.27
N ASP A 244 0.84 -23.82 11.88
CA ASP A 244 1.07 -25.22 11.52
C ASP A 244 1.47 -25.44 10.05
N ALA A 245 1.68 -24.36 9.28
CA ALA A 245 2.07 -24.47 7.87
C ALA A 245 3.49 -25.02 7.70
N GLU A 246 3.71 -25.78 6.63
CA GLU A 246 5.06 -26.08 6.14
C GLU A 246 5.73 -24.77 5.73
N ARG A 247 6.89 -24.44 6.29
CA ARG A 247 7.56 -23.15 6.09
C ARG A 247 8.79 -23.29 5.21
N HIS A 248 8.87 -22.44 4.19
CA HIS A 248 10.03 -22.32 3.30
C HIS A 248 10.49 -20.88 3.18
N TYR A 249 11.75 -20.72 2.77
CA TYR A 249 12.40 -19.42 2.64
C TYR A 249 12.94 -19.25 1.23
N LEU A 250 12.75 -18.06 0.66
CA LEU A 250 13.43 -17.65 -0.57
C LEU A 250 14.36 -16.48 -0.24
N THR A 251 15.66 -16.72 -0.26
CA THR A 251 16.67 -15.73 0.14
C THR A 251 17.52 -15.21 -1.02
N GLN A 252 17.44 -15.86 -2.19
CA GLN A 252 18.24 -15.57 -3.37
C GLN A 252 17.54 -14.61 -4.34
N SER A 253 17.93 -13.34 -4.35
CA SER A 253 17.41 -12.31 -5.27
C SER A 253 18.07 -12.39 -6.64
N PHE A 254 17.25 -12.41 -7.69
CA PHE A 254 17.70 -12.34 -9.09
C PHE A 254 17.67 -10.92 -9.65
N ARG A 255 17.18 -9.94 -8.88
CA ARG A 255 17.00 -8.54 -9.33
C ARG A 255 18.31 -7.75 -9.32
N PHE A 256 19.11 -7.95 -8.27
CA PHE A 256 20.31 -7.17 -8.01
C PHE A 256 21.42 -8.04 -7.42
N GLY A 257 22.64 -7.54 -7.51
CA GLY A 257 23.83 -8.20 -7.01
C GLY A 257 24.16 -7.89 -5.54
N PRO A 258 25.33 -8.33 -5.07
CA PRO A 258 25.69 -8.28 -3.65
C PRO A 258 25.72 -6.88 -3.02
N ALA A 259 26.04 -5.83 -3.78
CA ALA A 259 26.15 -4.47 -3.24
C ALA A 259 24.81 -3.93 -2.71
N ILE A 260 23.73 -4.05 -3.48
CA ILE A 260 22.39 -3.65 -3.03
C ILE A 260 21.88 -4.61 -1.95
N ALA A 261 22.16 -5.91 -2.08
CA ALA A 261 21.82 -6.88 -1.04
C ALA A 261 22.48 -6.53 0.30
N HIS A 262 23.70 -6.00 0.30
CA HIS A 262 24.38 -5.55 1.51
C HIS A 262 23.64 -4.39 2.20
N VAL A 263 23.27 -3.35 1.45
CA VAL A 263 22.47 -2.22 1.97
C VAL A 263 21.14 -2.71 2.53
N ALA A 264 20.44 -3.59 1.80
CA ALA A 264 19.19 -4.18 2.26
C ALA A 264 19.37 -4.98 3.56
N ASN A 265 20.40 -5.82 3.66
CA ASN A 265 20.70 -6.60 4.87
C ASN A 265 21.03 -5.71 6.09
N ILE A 266 21.64 -4.53 5.89
CA ILE A 266 21.84 -3.55 6.98
C ILE A 266 20.50 -3.07 7.50
N ILE A 267 19.59 -2.63 6.62
CA ILE A 267 18.23 -2.20 7.01
C ILE A 267 17.50 -3.33 7.74
N LEU A 268 17.54 -4.54 7.19
CA LEU A 268 16.88 -5.73 7.76
C LEU A 268 17.46 -6.12 9.14
N SER A 269 18.75 -5.90 9.39
CA SER A 269 19.36 -6.22 10.68
C SER A 269 18.75 -5.43 11.84
N TYR A 270 18.32 -4.18 11.58
CA TYR A 270 17.62 -3.38 12.59
C TYR A 270 16.22 -3.91 12.89
N LYS A 271 15.62 -4.67 11.98
CA LYS A 271 14.36 -5.41 12.20
C LYS A 271 14.58 -6.75 12.91
N GLY A 272 15.82 -7.10 13.27
CA GLY A 272 16.15 -8.39 13.88
C GLY A 272 16.18 -9.57 12.90
N GLU A 273 16.19 -9.31 11.58
CA GLU A 273 16.31 -10.39 10.60
C GLU A 273 17.71 -11.01 10.65
N THR A 274 17.73 -12.34 10.73
CA THR A 274 18.97 -13.14 10.86
C THR A 274 19.36 -13.79 9.54
N ARG A 275 18.38 -14.09 8.67
CA ARG A 275 18.63 -14.65 7.34
C ARG A 275 19.21 -13.58 6.43
N LYS A 276 20.15 -13.98 5.56
CA LYS A 276 20.80 -13.07 4.63
C LYS A 276 20.12 -13.09 3.28
N LEU A 277 19.71 -11.91 2.82
CA LEU A 277 19.34 -11.68 1.43
C LEU A 277 20.60 -11.77 0.57
N GLN A 278 20.59 -12.68 -0.40
CA GLN A 278 21.70 -12.91 -1.32
C GLN A 278 21.38 -12.27 -2.67
N GLY A 279 22.27 -11.43 -3.19
CA GLY A 279 22.12 -10.85 -4.53
C GLY A 279 22.79 -11.72 -5.58
N LEU A 280 22.01 -12.54 -6.30
CA LEU A 280 22.44 -13.36 -7.44
C LEU A 280 22.14 -12.72 -8.80
N GLY A 281 21.55 -11.51 -8.79
CA GLY A 281 21.30 -10.72 -9.99
C GLY A 281 22.59 -10.13 -10.59
N PRO A 282 22.46 -9.19 -11.55
CA PRO A 282 23.60 -8.54 -12.17
C PRO A 282 24.48 -7.79 -11.16
N ASN A 283 25.75 -7.54 -11.50
CA ASN A 283 26.63 -6.72 -10.67
C ASN A 283 26.09 -5.29 -10.55
N THR A 284 25.79 -4.87 -9.32
CA THR A 284 25.21 -3.55 -9.02
C THR A 284 26.16 -2.65 -8.25
N GLN A 285 25.98 -1.34 -8.37
CA GLN A 285 26.74 -0.32 -7.65
C GLN A 285 25.86 0.43 -6.66
N VAL A 286 26.44 0.81 -5.53
CA VAL A 286 25.81 1.70 -4.54
C VAL A 286 26.63 2.99 -4.51
N LYS A 287 25.98 4.14 -4.68
CA LYS A 287 26.62 5.46 -4.78
C LYS A 287 25.91 6.48 -3.89
N ARG A 288 26.54 7.63 -3.67
CA ARG A 288 25.90 8.80 -3.02
C ARG A 288 25.03 9.59 -3.99
N SER A 289 25.31 9.50 -5.28
CA SER A 289 24.52 10.15 -6.33
C SER A 289 24.57 9.31 -7.61
N LEU A 290 23.55 9.46 -8.45
CA LEU A 290 23.54 8.84 -9.77
C LEU A 290 24.52 9.58 -10.70
N PRO A 291 25.27 8.88 -11.57
CA PRO A 291 26.18 9.51 -12.55
C PRO A 291 25.43 10.51 -13.44
N VAL A 292 26.12 11.53 -13.98
CA VAL A 292 25.50 12.56 -14.84
C VAL A 292 25.03 11.97 -16.18
N ASP A 293 25.84 11.10 -16.77
CA ASP A 293 25.60 10.55 -18.11
C ASP A 293 24.92 9.18 -18.02
N ILE A 294 23.63 9.17 -17.67
CA ILE A 294 22.78 7.97 -17.72
C ILE A 294 21.51 8.27 -18.51
N PRO A 295 20.98 7.26 -19.24
CA PRO A 295 19.84 7.46 -20.14
C PRO A 295 18.53 7.74 -19.38
N HIS A 296 18.39 7.19 -18.18
CA HIS A 296 17.17 7.25 -17.38
C HIS A 296 17.47 7.33 -15.89
N ARG A 297 16.63 8.05 -15.14
CA ARG A 297 16.74 8.24 -13.69
C ARG A 297 15.40 7.99 -13.02
N THR A 298 15.35 7.14 -12.02
CA THR A 298 14.17 7.03 -11.15
C THR A 298 14.42 7.68 -9.80
N PHE A 299 13.54 8.59 -9.38
CA PHE A 299 13.56 9.15 -8.02
C PHE A 299 12.40 8.57 -7.20
N ILE A 300 12.74 7.95 -6.08
CA ILE A 300 11.77 7.38 -5.12
C ILE A 300 11.70 8.29 -3.89
N HIS A 301 10.50 8.76 -3.60
CA HIS A 301 10.21 9.71 -2.51
C HIS A 301 9.39 9.05 -1.40
N ARG A 302 9.49 9.57 -0.19
CA ARG A 302 8.62 9.22 0.93
C ARG A 302 7.21 9.79 0.75
N THR A 303 7.12 11.01 0.22
CA THR A 303 5.91 11.83 0.22
C THR A 303 5.51 12.26 -1.18
N VAL A 304 4.20 12.48 -1.42
CA VAL A 304 3.71 13.06 -2.69
C VAL A 304 4.20 14.50 -2.86
N VAL A 305 4.33 15.26 -1.77
CA VAL A 305 4.85 16.63 -1.82
C VAL A 305 6.28 16.63 -2.36
N GLY A 306 7.16 15.76 -1.83
CA GLY A 306 8.52 15.61 -2.32
C GLY A 306 8.61 15.24 -3.81
N VAL A 307 7.70 14.40 -4.31
CA VAL A 307 7.61 14.10 -5.75
C VAL A 307 7.34 15.37 -6.56
N ILE A 308 6.35 16.17 -6.15
CA ILE A 308 5.96 17.40 -6.86
C ILE A 308 7.09 18.42 -6.80
N GLU A 309 7.71 18.61 -5.63
CA GLU A 309 8.83 19.54 -5.43
C GLU A 309 10.05 19.18 -6.28
N ASN A 310 10.42 17.90 -6.31
CA ASN A 310 11.48 17.42 -7.19
C ASN A 310 11.13 17.69 -8.66
N ALA A 311 9.91 17.32 -9.08
CA ALA A 311 9.45 17.56 -10.45
C ALA A 311 9.58 19.04 -10.84
N LEU A 312 9.12 19.95 -9.99
CA LEU A 312 9.20 21.40 -10.20
C LEU A 312 10.66 21.89 -10.28
N SER A 313 11.56 21.33 -9.49
CA SER A 313 12.99 21.66 -9.54
C SER A 313 13.66 21.22 -10.85
N LEU A 314 13.11 20.20 -11.51
CA LEU A 314 13.62 19.67 -12.78
C LEU A 314 13.08 20.41 -14.00
N VAL A 315 11.88 21.00 -13.93
CA VAL A 315 11.22 21.72 -15.04
C VAL A 315 12.13 22.68 -15.82
N PRO A 316 13.02 23.49 -15.19
CA PRO A 316 13.91 24.40 -15.94
C PRO A 316 14.82 23.71 -16.96
N ARG A 317 15.07 22.40 -16.81
CA ARG A 317 15.86 21.59 -17.75
C ARG A 317 15.01 20.94 -18.86
N GLN A 318 13.71 21.21 -18.90
CA GLN A 318 12.74 20.60 -19.82
C GLN A 318 12.86 19.06 -19.89
N PRO A 319 12.78 18.37 -18.74
CA PRO A 319 12.93 16.91 -18.68
C PRO A 319 11.75 16.20 -19.36
N ARG A 320 11.98 14.95 -19.76
CA ARG A 320 10.92 14.02 -20.17
C ARG A 320 10.53 13.17 -18.95
N ILE A 321 9.47 13.58 -18.25
CA ILE A 321 9.06 13.02 -16.96
C ILE A 321 7.97 11.98 -17.16
N PHE A 322 8.18 10.78 -16.62
CA PHE A 322 7.15 9.79 -16.39
C PHE A 322 6.76 9.76 -14.91
N TRP A 323 5.46 9.64 -14.64
CA TRP A 323 4.90 9.55 -13.29
C TRP A 323 4.33 8.17 -13.07
N VAL A 324 4.79 7.44 -12.06
CA VAL A 324 4.26 6.11 -11.78
C VAL A 324 2.78 6.21 -11.37
N GLY A 325 1.91 5.59 -12.15
CA GLY A 325 0.46 5.67 -11.99
C GLY A 325 -0.19 6.89 -12.66
N GLY A 326 0.58 7.68 -13.43
CA GLY A 326 0.13 8.88 -14.13
C GLY A 326 0.09 10.12 -13.24
N ILE A 327 0.30 11.29 -13.85
CA ILE A 327 0.37 12.59 -13.14
C ILE A 327 -0.92 12.91 -12.36
N ASP A 328 -2.08 12.50 -12.88
CA ASP A 328 -3.36 12.73 -12.22
C ASP A 328 -3.52 11.92 -10.93
N SER A 329 -2.79 10.82 -10.78
CA SER A 329 -2.80 10.01 -9.54
C SER A 329 -2.11 10.68 -8.35
N TYR A 330 -1.60 11.89 -8.55
CA TYR A 330 -1.03 12.79 -7.53
C TYR A 330 -1.97 13.98 -7.22
N SER A 331 -3.23 13.90 -7.68
CA SER A 331 -4.31 14.87 -7.39
C SER A 331 -4.03 16.29 -7.89
N LEU A 332 -3.24 16.47 -8.97
CA LEU A 332 -2.90 17.82 -9.47
C LEU A 332 -4.11 18.60 -9.98
N ARG A 333 -5.10 17.94 -10.61
CA ARG A 333 -6.34 18.60 -11.05
C ARG A 333 -7.15 19.11 -9.85
N ASP A 334 -7.27 18.28 -8.82
CA ASP A 334 -7.98 18.66 -7.59
C ASP A 334 -7.29 19.85 -6.90
N LEU A 335 -5.96 19.92 -6.97
CA LEU A 335 -5.19 21.07 -6.48
C LEU A 335 -5.45 22.35 -7.29
N GLU A 336 -5.59 22.28 -8.63
CA GLU A 336 -5.94 23.45 -9.45
C GLU A 336 -7.34 23.97 -9.13
N ASP A 337 -8.33 23.07 -9.06
CA ASP A 337 -9.71 23.44 -8.72
C ASP A 337 -9.80 24.01 -7.30
N LEU A 338 -9.10 23.41 -6.34
CA LEU A 338 -9.03 23.92 -4.97
C LEU A 338 -8.28 25.26 -4.89
N PHE A 339 -7.24 25.47 -5.71
CA PHE A 339 -6.56 26.76 -5.83
C PHE A 339 -7.52 27.83 -6.33
N LEU A 340 -8.26 27.58 -7.42
CA LEU A 340 -9.27 28.52 -7.94
C LEU A 340 -10.34 28.83 -6.89
N PHE A 341 -10.83 27.81 -6.19
CA PHE A 341 -11.79 27.94 -5.10
C PHE A 341 -11.25 28.80 -3.95
N SER A 342 -9.99 28.62 -3.55
CA SER A 342 -9.33 29.44 -2.52
C SER A 342 -9.18 30.92 -2.89
N ARG A 343 -9.23 31.25 -4.19
CA ARG A 343 -9.19 32.62 -4.71
C ARG A 343 -10.58 33.18 -5.03
N GLY A 344 -11.65 32.47 -4.68
CA GLY A 344 -13.03 32.86 -4.97
C GLY A 344 -13.41 32.82 -6.46
N ARG A 345 -12.58 32.19 -7.30
CA ARG A 345 -12.80 32.07 -8.76
C ARG A 345 -13.71 30.89 -9.09
N ASN A 346 -14.85 30.80 -8.41
CA ASN A 346 -15.75 29.64 -8.44
C ASN A 346 -16.33 29.32 -9.83
N GLN A 347 -16.42 30.33 -10.71
CA GLN A 347 -16.92 30.14 -12.08
C GLN A 347 -16.00 29.23 -12.91
N GLU A 348 -14.70 29.26 -12.64
CA GLU A 348 -13.65 28.56 -13.38
C GLU A 348 -13.37 27.14 -12.83
N VAL A 349 -13.84 26.84 -11.63
CA VAL A 349 -13.72 25.53 -10.99
C VAL A 349 -14.48 24.48 -11.81
N GLN A 350 -13.75 23.47 -12.29
CA GLN A 350 -14.29 22.39 -13.12
C GLN A 350 -15.02 21.35 -12.27
N ASN A 351 -14.46 20.97 -11.12
CA ASN A 351 -15.07 20.06 -10.17
C ASN A 351 -16.25 20.73 -9.45
N ARG A 352 -17.43 20.73 -10.09
CA ARG A 352 -18.66 21.28 -9.51
C ARG A 352 -19.08 20.62 -8.19
N LYS A 353 -18.58 19.41 -7.90
CA LYS A 353 -18.85 18.76 -6.60
C LYS A 353 -18.17 19.51 -5.46
N LEU A 354 -16.98 20.09 -5.67
CA LEU A 354 -16.32 20.94 -4.66
C LEU A 354 -17.22 22.11 -4.24
N LEU A 355 -17.83 22.78 -5.22
CA LEU A 355 -18.73 23.93 -4.99
C LEU A 355 -20.07 23.55 -4.32
N ARG A 356 -20.50 22.30 -4.48
CA ARG A 356 -21.73 21.77 -3.88
C ARG A 356 -21.49 21.27 -2.46
N ASP A 357 -20.35 20.62 -2.26
CA ASP A 357 -20.01 19.95 -1.01
C ASP A 357 -19.48 20.94 0.04
N TYR A 358 -18.97 22.11 -0.39
CA TYR A 358 -18.44 23.17 0.47
C TYR A 358 -18.97 24.54 0.06
N ARG A 359 -19.38 25.35 1.04
CA ARG A 359 -19.86 26.73 0.86
C ARG A 359 -18.75 27.65 0.34
N ASP A 360 -17.58 27.56 0.95
CA ASP A 360 -16.42 28.39 0.66
C ASP A 360 -15.13 27.67 1.08
N TYR A 361 -13.97 28.25 0.73
CA TYR A 361 -12.67 27.68 1.07
C TYR A 361 -12.42 27.67 2.59
N ALA A 362 -12.99 28.61 3.35
CA ALA A 362 -12.84 28.63 4.80
C ALA A 362 -13.51 27.41 5.45
N GLN A 363 -14.70 27.02 4.98
CA GLN A 363 -15.36 25.79 5.41
C GLN A 363 -14.56 24.54 5.02
N TYR A 364 -13.93 24.52 3.83
CA TYR A 364 -13.06 23.42 3.44
C TYR A 364 -11.87 23.27 4.42
N VAL A 365 -11.23 24.38 4.80
CA VAL A 365 -10.13 24.40 5.78
C VAL A 365 -10.62 23.96 7.16
N GLU A 366 -11.74 24.48 7.64
CA GLU A 366 -12.35 24.10 8.92
C GLU A 366 -12.61 22.58 8.97
N ILE A 367 -13.20 22.02 7.92
CA ILE A 367 -13.45 20.56 7.85
C ILE A 367 -12.13 19.79 7.82
N ALA A 368 -11.12 20.26 7.09
CA ALA A 368 -9.80 19.61 7.07
C ALA A 368 -9.16 19.57 8.46
N GLU A 369 -9.27 20.67 9.22
CA GLU A 369 -8.74 20.79 10.57
C GLU A 369 -9.52 19.94 11.58
N VAL A 370 -10.85 19.98 11.56
CA VAL A 370 -11.68 19.19 12.48
C VAL A 370 -11.56 17.69 12.18
N SER A 371 -11.57 17.31 10.90
CA SER A 371 -11.44 15.91 10.51
C SER A 371 -10.00 15.37 10.63
N GLN A 372 -8.99 16.25 10.62
CA GLN A 372 -7.58 15.88 10.49
C GLN A 372 -7.29 15.05 9.22
N ASP A 373 -8.02 15.33 8.13
CA ASP A 373 -7.84 14.65 6.86
C ASP A 373 -6.49 15.01 6.22
N SER A 374 -5.61 14.01 6.10
CA SER A 374 -4.24 14.21 5.63
C SER A 374 -4.15 14.67 4.17
N GLU A 375 -5.12 14.31 3.32
CA GLU A 375 -5.14 14.73 1.91
C GLU A 375 -5.60 16.18 1.79
N MET A 376 -6.64 16.58 2.52
CA MET A 376 -7.09 17.97 2.58
C MET A 376 -5.99 18.88 3.14
N LEU A 377 -5.40 18.52 4.29
CA LEU A 377 -4.33 19.28 4.94
C LEU A 377 -3.09 19.42 4.04
N ARG A 378 -2.71 18.35 3.32
CA ARG A 378 -1.64 18.41 2.31
C ARG A 378 -1.97 19.40 1.21
N SER A 379 -3.20 19.38 0.71
CA SER A 379 -3.63 20.25 -0.40
C SER A 379 -3.59 21.72 0.02
N ILE A 380 -4.06 22.03 1.24
CA ILE A 380 -3.97 23.36 1.86
C ILE A 380 -2.51 23.82 1.98
N LYS A 381 -1.60 22.93 2.41
CA LYS A 381 -0.16 23.22 2.51
C LYS A 381 0.46 23.56 1.15
N ILE A 382 0.15 22.78 0.11
CA ILE A 382 0.66 23.02 -1.25
C ILE A 382 0.15 24.37 -1.78
N ILE A 383 -1.15 24.64 -1.67
CA ILE A 383 -1.75 25.89 -2.16
C ILE A 383 -1.15 27.10 -1.45
N SER A 384 -0.92 27.01 -0.14
CA SER A 384 -0.30 28.08 0.63
C SER A 384 1.18 28.31 0.26
N ALA A 385 1.91 27.25 -0.10
CA ALA A 385 3.33 27.33 -0.45
C ALA A 385 3.59 27.86 -1.87
N TYR A 386 2.65 27.71 -2.80
CA TYR A 386 2.83 28.03 -4.22
C TYR A 386 1.76 29.01 -4.74
N PRO A 387 2.00 30.33 -4.68
CA PRO A 387 1.06 31.32 -5.21
C PRO A 387 0.83 31.24 -6.73
N ASP A 388 1.81 30.74 -7.47
CA ASP A 388 1.84 30.53 -8.93
C ASP A 388 1.60 29.05 -9.31
N LEU A 389 0.87 28.31 -8.47
CA LEU A 389 0.61 26.89 -8.66
C LEU A 389 0.04 26.52 -10.04
N PRO A 390 -0.92 27.26 -10.64
CA PRO A 390 -1.43 26.93 -11.97
C PRO A 390 -0.36 26.93 -13.07
N GLN A 391 0.51 27.95 -13.08
CA GLN A 391 1.61 28.04 -14.05
C GLN A 391 2.60 26.88 -13.87
N ARG A 392 2.89 26.52 -12.62
CA ARG A 392 3.74 25.40 -12.27
C ARG A 392 3.16 24.06 -12.74
N ILE A 393 1.87 23.82 -12.53
CA ILE A 393 1.20 22.59 -12.97
C ILE A 393 1.16 22.49 -14.50
N LEU A 394 0.93 23.61 -15.21
CA LEU A 394 1.04 23.65 -16.68
C LEU A 394 2.45 23.26 -17.15
N ALA A 395 3.49 23.78 -16.51
CA ALA A 395 4.87 23.43 -16.86
C ALA A 395 5.19 21.95 -16.58
N LEU A 396 4.67 21.39 -15.48
CA LEU A 396 4.78 19.95 -15.19
C LEU A 396 4.11 19.11 -16.26
N ARG A 397 2.89 19.47 -16.67
CA ARG A 397 2.15 18.77 -17.74
C ARG A 397 2.90 18.81 -19.06
N ALA A 398 3.50 19.94 -19.41
CA ALA A 398 4.29 20.08 -20.64
C ALA A 398 5.53 19.17 -20.67
N CYS A 399 6.08 18.82 -19.50
CA CYS A 399 7.22 17.91 -19.37
C CYS A 399 6.79 16.43 -19.20
N THR A 400 5.50 16.13 -19.13
CA THR A 400 4.99 14.80 -18.76
C THR A 400 4.74 13.91 -19.98
N LEU A 401 5.22 12.67 -19.90
CA LEU A 401 4.99 11.61 -20.88
C LEU A 401 4.07 10.53 -20.34
N THR A 402 3.39 9.83 -21.25
CA THR A 402 2.54 8.68 -20.94
C THR A 402 3.28 7.35 -21.01
N ASP A 403 4.32 7.25 -21.82
CA ASP A 403 5.19 6.07 -21.92
C ASP A 403 6.46 6.29 -21.09
N GLU A 404 6.82 5.30 -20.29
CA GLU A 404 8.02 5.30 -19.49
C GLU A 404 9.29 5.11 -20.34
N LEU A 405 9.19 4.38 -21.45
CA LEU A 405 10.34 4.08 -22.31
C LEU A 405 10.94 5.32 -22.97
N ASP A 406 10.12 6.35 -23.18
CA ASP A 406 10.53 7.64 -23.75
C ASP A 406 11.00 8.65 -22.69
N ALA A 407 10.86 8.32 -21.40
CA ALA A 407 11.21 9.23 -20.32
C ALA A 407 12.72 9.25 -20.06
N THR A 408 13.21 10.40 -19.60
CA THR A 408 14.57 10.51 -19.02
C THR A 408 14.52 10.49 -17.50
N VAL A 409 13.35 10.78 -16.91
CA VAL A 409 13.13 10.79 -15.47
C VAL A 409 11.83 10.08 -15.14
N THR A 410 11.86 9.11 -14.22
CA THR A 410 10.67 8.54 -13.58
C THR A 410 10.56 9.06 -12.15
N LEU A 411 9.38 9.53 -11.77
CA LEU A 411 9.07 10.00 -10.44
C LEU A 411 8.03 9.10 -9.76
N THR A 412 8.30 8.71 -8.52
CA THR A 412 7.39 7.85 -7.75
C THR A 412 7.54 8.04 -6.24
N THR A 413 6.57 7.53 -5.49
CA THR A 413 6.69 7.33 -4.04
C THR A 413 7.11 5.90 -3.74
N GLY A 414 7.72 5.63 -2.58
CA GLY A 414 8.09 4.27 -2.16
C GLY A 414 6.89 3.30 -2.19
N HIS A 415 5.69 3.78 -1.85
CA HIS A 415 4.46 3.00 -1.92
C HIS A 415 4.07 2.63 -3.35
N LYS A 416 4.08 3.59 -4.28
CA LYS A 416 3.75 3.35 -5.69
C LYS A 416 4.85 2.56 -6.41
N ALA A 417 6.07 2.58 -5.91
CA ALA A 417 7.20 1.83 -6.45
C ALA A 417 7.13 0.32 -6.14
N LYS A 418 6.30 -0.11 -5.18
CA LYS A 418 6.17 -1.52 -4.82
C LYS A 418 5.73 -2.36 -6.04
N GLY A 419 6.49 -3.42 -6.31
CA GLY A 419 6.26 -4.30 -7.46
C GLY A 419 6.90 -3.84 -8.77
N LEU A 420 7.45 -2.63 -8.83
CA LEU A 420 8.21 -2.11 -9.96
C LEU A 420 9.71 -2.24 -9.73
N GLU A 421 10.51 -1.95 -10.76
CA GLU A 421 11.98 -2.02 -10.73
C GLU A 421 12.59 -1.17 -11.85
N TRP A 422 13.78 -0.62 -11.63
CA TRP A 422 14.49 0.26 -12.57
C TRP A 422 15.99 0.05 -12.51
N ASP A 423 16.68 0.32 -13.63
CA ASP A 423 18.13 0.25 -13.71
C ASP A 423 18.82 1.24 -12.75
N PHE A 424 18.38 2.50 -12.73
CA PHE A 424 19.02 3.58 -11.98
C PHE A 424 18.02 4.22 -11.02
N VAL A 425 18.20 4.02 -9.72
CA VAL A 425 17.31 4.54 -8.69
C VAL A 425 18.08 5.47 -7.75
N ALA A 426 17.51 6.63 -7.48
CA ALA A 426 17.91 7.53 -6.41
C ALA A 426 16.82 7.61 -5.36
N LEU A 427 17.19 7.37 -4.10
CA LEU A 427 16.34 7.68 -2.96
C LEU A 427 16.39 9.19 -2.70
N TYR A 428 15.24 9.83 -2.55
CA TYR A 428 15.18 11.27 -2.28
C TYR A 428 15.32 11.58 -0.79
N ASP A 429 15.73 12.80 -0.46
CA ASP A 429 15.97 13.28 0.92
C ASP A 429 14.70 13.77 1.64
N ASP A 430 13.54 13.13 1.39
CA ASP A 430 12.28 13.43 2.08
C ASP A 430 11.83 12.35 3.08
N PHE A 431 12.70 11.37 3.36
CA PHE A 431 12.54 10.38 4.44
C PHE A 431 13.01 10.98 5.76
N THR A 432 12.22 11.88 6.34
CA THR A 432 12.61 12.68 7.50
C THR A 432 12.39 12.01 8.86
N ALA A 433 11.52 10.99 8.92
CA ALA A 433 11.28 10.24 10.14
C ALA A 433 12.45 9.26 10.37
N ASP A 434 13.28 9.51 11.39
CA ASP A 434 14.36 8.59 11.77
C ASP A 434 13.77 7.30 12.35
N PRO A 435 13.87 6.15 11.66
CA PRO A 435 13.31 4.89 12.14
C PRO A 435 14.05 4.33 13.36
N LEU A 436 15.22 4.87 13.70
CA LEU A 436 16.06 4.43 14.80
C LEU A 436 16.07 5.44 15.96
N ALA A 437 15.12 6.38 15.98
CA ALA A 437 14.91 7.25 17.13
C ALA A 437 14.51 6.42 18.37
N PRO A 438 15.04 6.73 19.57
CA PRO A 438 14.89 5.90 20.76
C PRO A 438 13.43 5.74 21.24
N ASP A 439 12.62 6.78 21.07
CA ASP A 439 11.23 6.81 21.55
C ASP A 439 10.20 6.43 20.47
N LEU A 440 10.65 5.91 19.32
CA LEU A 440 9.75 5.56 18.24
C LEU A 440 9.05 4.23 18.52
N ASP A 441 7.72 4.24 18.43
CA ASP A 441 6.92 3.01 18.50
C ASP A 441 7.44 1.95 17.51
N SER A 442 7.52 0.70 17.97
CA SER A 442 8.04 -0.43 17.21
C SER A 442 7.32 -0.63 15.87
N GLY A 443 6.00 -0.40 15.82
CA GLY A 443 5.20 -0.49 14.61
C GLY A 443 5.58 0.58 13.60
N LYS A 444 5.69 1.84 14.04
CA LYS A 444 6.14 2.97 13.19
C LYS A 444 7.57 2.79 12.69
N ARG A 445 8.47 2.32 13.57
CA ARG A 445 9.85 1.97 13.21
C ARG A 445 9.88 0.95 12.08
N ASP A 446 9.10 -0.11 12.21
CA ASP A 446 9.02 -1.16 11.20
C ASP A 446 8.46 -0.68 9.87
N ASP A 447 7.45 0.19 9.89
CA ASP A 447 6.84 0.75 8.69
C ASP A 447 7.85 1.61 7.90
N GLU A 448 8.64 2.45 8.58
CA GLU A 448 9.67 3.27 7.93
C GLU A 448 10.85 2.43 7.41
N LEU A 449 11.31 1.42 8.17
CA LEU A 449 12.34 0.48 7.70
C LEU A 449 11.87 -0.34 6.49
N ASN A 450 10.61 -0.81 6.51
CA ASN A 450 10.03 -1.54 5.39
C ASN A 450 9.97 -0.67 4.13
N LEU A 451 9.58 0.60 4.26
CA LEU A 451 9.52 1.51 3.13
C LEU A 451 10.90 1.80 2.54
N LEU A 452 11.92 2.00 3.38
CA LEU A 452 13.31 2.15 2.94
C LEU A 452 13.82 0.88 2.25
N TYR A 453 13.55 -0.31 2.81
CA TYR A 453 13.90 -1.58 2.20
C TYR A 453 13.20 -1.79 0.86
N VAL A 454 11.90 -1.49 0.76
CA VAL A 454 11.16 -1.52 -0.51
C VAL A 454 11.83 -0.60 -1.53
N ALA A 455 12.11 0.66 -1.17
CA ALA A 455 12.69 1.65 -2.07
C ALA A 455 14.11 1.25 -2.53
N ALA A 456 14.99 0.84 -1.62
CA ALA A 456 16.36 0.43 -1.93
C ALA A 456 16.41 -0.80 -2.85
N THR A 457 15.47 -1.74 -2.68
CA THR A 457 15.41 -2.98 -3.46
C THR A 457 14.75 -2.84 -4.83
N ARG A 458 14.42 -1.62 -5.28
CA ARG A 458 13.88 -1.37 -6.63
C ARG A 458 14.97 -1.25 -7.71
N ALA A 459 16.21 -0.98 -7.31
CA ALA A 459 17.33 -0.78 -8.22
C ALA A 459 17.84 -2.10 -8.80
N MET A 460 18.16 -2.11 -10.10
CA MET A 460 18.72 -3.26 -10.84
C MET A 460 20.18 -3.06 -11.26
N LYS A 461 20.68 -1.82 -11.36
CA LYS A 461 22.08 -1.51 -11.71
C LYS A 461 22.74 -0.58 -10.70
N ILE A 462 22.19 0.62 -10.46
CA ILE A 462 22.76 1.60 -9.53
C ILE A 462 21.70 2.07 -8.54
N LEU A 463 22.02 1.99 -7.25
CA LEU A 463 21.28 2.62 -6.16
C LEU A 463 22.06 3.84 -5.65
N ALA A 464 21.48 5.03 -5.76
CA ALA A 464 21.95 6.22 -5.07
C ALA A 464 21.22 6.39 -3.73
N LEU A 465 21.99 6.44 -2.65
CA LEU A 465 21.51 6.51 -1.28
C LEU A 465 21.12 7.94 -0.90
N ASN A 466 20.07 8.07 -0.09
CA ASN A 466 19.74 9.32 0.59
C ASN A 466 20.47 9.42 1.94
N SER A 467 20.38 10.60 2.57
CA SER A 467 20.93 10.87 3.89
C SER A 467 20.46 9.88 4.96
N MET A 468 19.19 9.47 4.94
CA MET A 468 18.63 8.53 5.92
C MET A 468 19.29 7.15 5.85
N VAL A 469 19.44 6.56 4.66
CA VAL A 469 20.11 5.25 4.52
C VAL A 469 21.60 5.36 4.85
N LEU A 470 22.26 6.46 4.49
CA LEU A 470 23.65 6.70 4.88
C LEU A 470 23.81 6.75 6.41
N SER A 471 22.90 7.43 7.11
CA SER A 471 22.87 7.49 8.58
C SER A 471 22.69 6.10 9.21
N ILE A 472 21.76 5.29 8.69
CA ILE A 472 21.54 3.91 9.15
C ILE A 472 22.80 3.07 8.93
N MET A 473 23.47 3.19 7.78
CA MET A 473 24.70 2.47 7.50
C MET A 473 25.84 2.90 8.42
N GLN A 474 25.97 4.19 8.72
CA GLN A 474 26.99 4.69 9.65
C GLN A 474 26.76 4.11 11.06
N ARG A 475 25.54 4.19 11.59
CA ARG A 475 25.19 3.60 12.90
C ARG A 475 25.46 2.10 12.96
N TYR A 476 25.31 1.39 11.85
CA TYR A 476 25.58 -0.05 11.79
C TYR A 476 27.07 -0.37 11.88
N VAL A 477 27.93 0.48 11.31
CA VAL A 477 29.38 0.38 11.44
C VAL A 477 29.80 0.74 12.86
N ASP A 478 29.32 1.87 13.39
CA ASP A 478 29.67 2.35 14.73
C ASP A 478 29.31 1.34 15.83
N ALA A 479 28.18 0.63 15.68
CA ALA A 479 27.75 -0.42 16.63
C ALA A 479 28.62 -1.69 16.62
N ARG A 480 29.49 -1.85 15.61
CA ARG A 480 30.34 -3.04 15.42
C ARG A 480 31.82 -2.76 15.57
N GLU A 481 32.24 -1.50 15.54
CA GLU A 481 33.57 -1.12 15.95
C GLU A 481 33.66 -1.17 17.49
N PRO A 482 34.59 -1.95 18.07
CA PRO A 482 34.81 -1.88 19.50
C PRO A 482 35.29 -0.46 19.82
N GLY A 483 34.52 0.26 20.63
CA GLY A 483 34.92 1.60 21.07
C GLY A 483 36.32 1.56 21.70
N PRO A 484 37.11 2.65 21.59
CA PRO A 484 38.50 2.72 22.07
C PRO A 484 38.70 2.42 23.57
N LEU A 485 37.63 2.23 24.34
CA LEU A 485 37.66 1.89 25.77
C LEU A 485 37.84 0.38 26.06
N ALA A 486 37.72 -0.51 25.07
CA ALA A 486 37.93 -1.96 25.27
C ALA A 486 39.40 -2.40 25.15
N ALA A 487 40.29 -1.55 24.62
CA ALA A 487 41.70 -1.87 24.41
C ALA A 487 42.63 -1.54 25.60
N GLN A 488 42.09 -1.03 26.71
CA GLN A 488 42.87 -0.71 27.93
C GLN A 488 42.64 -1.71 29.09
N ARG A 489 42.05 -2.87 28.81
CA ARG A 489 41.96 -3.97 29.78
C ARG A 489 42.42 -5.28 29.12
N GLN A 490 43.69 -5.35 28.77
CA GLN A 490 44.45 -6.59 28.68
C GLN A 490 45.80 -6.41 29.35
#